data_AF-A0A2V6GID5-F1
#
_entry.id   AF-A0A2V6GID5-F1
#
_cell.length_a   1.000
_cell.length_b   1.000
_cell.length_c   1.000
_cell.angle_alpha   90.00
_cell.angle_beta   90.00
_cell.angle_gamma   90.00
#
_symmetry.space_group_name_H-M   'P 1'
#
loop_
_entity.id
_entity.type
_entity.pdbx_description
1 polymer ?
#
loop_
_entity_poly.entity_id
_entity_poly.type
_entity_poly.pdbx_seq_one_letter_code
_entity_poly.pdbx_strand_id
1 'polypeptide(L)'
;MISHKHKCIFVEVPKTGSTSVRAILGKAWKPHLNLWEIKNLMESYWTHFGGRKNRILECLYLTLSKERRMEIGRKQFDSYFKFGFVRNPWDRVVSLYERTEALQMREKMTFDEFVNWIQYSSSTCVHSSPHRYQLDWFVDP
;
A
#
# COMPACT_ATOMS: atom_id res chain seq x y z
N MET A 1 4.28 -0.94 1.06
CA MET A 1 5.49 -0.75 1.91
C MET A 1 6.73 -1.13 1.11
N ILE A 2 7.80 -0.34 1.23
CA ILE A 2 9.07 -0.60 0.54
C ILE A 2 10.15 -0.85 1.59
N SER A 3 10.86 -1.97 1.50
CA SER A 3 11.99 -2.30 2.37
C SER A 3 13.28 -2.37 1.57
N HIS A 4 14.08 -1.31 1.65
CA HIS A 4 15.39 -1.26 0.97
C HIS A 4 16.41 -2.22 1.60
N LYS A 5 16.29 -2.49 2.91
CA LYS A 5 17.15 -3.45 3.62
C LYS A 5 17.02 -4.87 3.04
N HIS A 6 15.80 -5.30 2.76
CA HIS A 6 15.50 -6.63 2.23
C HIS A 6 15.26 -6.65 0.72
N LYS A 7 15.40 -5.50 0.04
CA LYS A 7 15.11 -5.30 -1.40
C LYS A 7 13.74 -5.89 -1.80
N CYS A 8 12.72 -5.59 -1.01
CA CYS A 8 11.37 -6.10 -1.25
C CYS A 8 10.30 -5.02 -1.14
N ILE A 9 9.20 -5.24 -1.87
CA ILE A 9 8.01 -4.41 -1.88
C ILE A 9 6.86 -5.27 -1.39
N PHE A 10 6.22 -4.85 -0.31
CA PHE A 10 5.01 -5.48 0.20
C PHE A 10 3.79 -4.63 -0.19
N VAL A 11 2.92 -5.19 -1.04
CA VAL A 11 1.64 -4.59 -1.44
C VAL A 11 0.63 -4.87 -0.34
N GLU A 12 0.20 -3.81 0.35
CA GLU A 12 -0.62 -3.90 1.54
C GLU A 12 -2.11 -3.93 1.20
N VAL A 13 -2.63 -5.09 0.82
CA VAL A 13 -4.08 -5.26 0.66
C VAL A 13 -4.78 -5.12 2.03
N PRO A 14 -5.88 -4.36 2.14
CA PRO A 14 -6.60 -4.22 3.39
C PRO A 14 -7.14 -5.56 3.92
N LYS A 15 -6.93 -5.81 5.22
CA LYS A 15 -7.43 -6.98 5.99
C LYS A 15 -6.88 -8.35 5.56
N THR A 16 -5.66 -8.38 5.05
CA THR A 16 -4.95 -9.62 4.65
C THR A 16 -3.70 -9.91 5.52
N GLY A 17 -3.72 -9.50 6.80
CA GLY A 17 -2.60 -9.75 7.73
C GLY A 17 -1.42 -8.79 7.59
N SER A 18 -1.64 -7.61 6.98
CA SER A 18 -0.58 -6.61 6.76
C SER A 18 0.05 -6.08 8.05
N THR A 19 -0.66 -6.09 9.17
CA THR A 19 -0.13 -5.71 10.50
C THR A 19 1.03 -6.59 10.94
N SER A 20 0.94 -7.90 10.72
CA SER A 20 2.03 -8.85 11.04
C SER A 20 3.28 -8.57 10.21
N VAL A 21 3.11 -8.26 8.92
CA VAL A 21 4.23 -7.93 8.04
C VAL A 21 4.88 -6.61 8.43
N ARG A 22 4.09 -5.60 8.82
CA ARG A 22 4.60 -4.32 9.34
C ARG A 22 5.38 -4.48 10.64
N ALA A 23 5.04 -5.45 11.49
CA ALA A 23 5.81 -5.73 12.71
C ALA A 23 7.24 -6.20 12.39
N ILE A 24 7.44 -6.88 11.26
CA ILE A 24 8.75 -7.40 10.83
C ILE A 24 9.53 -6.36 10.03
N LEU A 25 8.88 -5.72 9.05
CA LEU A 25 9.54 -4.85 8.07
C LEU A 25 9.48 -3.36 8.41
N GLY A 26 8.67 -2.96 9.40
CA GLY A 26 8.47 -1.58 9.84
C GLY A 26 7.16 -0.95 9.35
N LYS A 27 6.92 0.31 9.72
CA LYS A 27 5.74 1.07 9.28
C LYS A 27 6.00 1.73 7.93
N ALA A 28 5.06 1.57 7.00
CA ALA A 28 5.04 2.33 5.75
C ALA A 28 4.66 3.79 6.01
N TRP A 29 5.24 4.71 5.23
CA TRP A 29 4.84 6.13 5.25
C TRP A 29 3.40 6.32 4.76
N LYS A 30 3.06 5.68 3.64
CA LYS A 30 1.69 5.59 3.12
C LYS A 30 1.34 4.11 2.94
N PRO A 31 0.44 3.56 3.77
CA PRO A 31 -0.04 2.20 3.60
C PRO A 31 -1.02 2.11 2.42
N HIS A 32 -1.35 0.90 2.01
CA HIS A 32 -2.42 0.66 1.02
C HIS A 32 -2.19 1.40 -0.31
N LEU A 33 -0.98 1.25 -0.87
CA LEU A 33 -0.68 1.62 -2.24
C LEU A 33 -0.72 0.39 -3.14
N ASN A 34 -1.26 0.54 -4.35
CA ASN A 34 -1.13 -0.48 -5.38
C ASN A 34 0.27 -0.48 -6.00
N LEU A 35 0.56 -1.49 -6.81
CA LEU A 35 1.88 -1.68 -7.39
C LEU A 35 2.31 -0.50 -8.29
N TRP A 36 1.37 0.05 -9.07
CA TRP A 36 1.59 1.20 -9.95
C TRP A 36 1.91 2.48 -9.18
N GLU A 37 1.16 2.77 -8.11
CA GLU A 37 1.40 3.90 -7.22
C GLU A 37 2.76 3.79 -6.53
N ILE A 38 3.17 2.58 -6.13
CA ILE A 38 4.50 2.32 -5.56
C ILE A 38 5.59 2.60 -6.59
N LYS A 39 5.40 2.12 -7.83
CA LYS A 39 6.33 2.38 -8.93
C LYS A 39 6.48 3.89 -9.18
N ASN A 40 5.38 4.60 -9.33
CA ASN A 40 5.39 6.06 -9.50
C ASN A 40 6.06 6.77 -8.33
N LEU A 41 5.82 6.33 -7.09
CA LEU A 41 6.50 6.88 -5.91
C LEU A 41 8.01 6.70 -6.01
N MET A 42 8.49 5.52 -6.41
CA MET A 42 9.92 5.23 -6.56
C MET A 42 10.55 6.00 -7.73
N GLU A 43 9.83 6.21 -8.82
CA GLU A 43 10.29 6.97 -9.98
C GLU A 43 10.31 8.49 -9.73
N SER A 44 9.39 9.01 -8.91
CA SER A 44 9.26 10.45 -8.65
C SER A 44 10.00 10.93 -7.40
N TYR A 45 10.07 10.10 -6.35
CA TYR A 45 10.67 10.43 -5.06
C TYR A 45 11.74 9.42 -4.65
N TRP A 46 12.79 9.91 -3.99
CA TRP A 46 13.79 9.05 -3.39
C TRP A 46 13.20 8.35 -2.17
N THR A 47 12.96 7.06 -2.30
CA THR A 47 12.54 6.23 -1.18
C THR A 47 13.80 5.83 -0.42
N HIS A 48 14.18 6.60 0.61
CA HIS A 48 15.15 6.11 1.59
C HIS A 48 14.90 6.68 2.98
N PHE A 49 14.84 5.77 3.95
CA PHE A 49 14.72 6.03 5.38
C PHE A 49 16.11 6.25 5.98
N GLY A 50 16.27 7.26 6.86
CA GLY A 50 17.53 7.43 7.61
C GLY A 50 17.75 8.74 8.37
N GLY A 51 16.71 9.52 8.67
CA GLY A 51 16.82 10.69 9.55
C GLY A 51 17.71 11.84 9.02
N ARG A 52 18.27 12.65 9.93
CA ARG A 52 18.92 13.95 9.63
C ARG A 52 20.09 13.92 8.63
N LYS A 53 20.78 12.78 8.45
CA LYS A 53 21.88 12.65 7.45
C LYS A 53 21.38 12.66 6.00
N ASN A 54 20.10 12.42 5.76
CA ASN A 54 19.54 12.23 4.42
C ASN A 54 19.01 13.50 3.74
N ARG A 55 18.90 14.64 4.44
CA ARG A 55 18.35 15.85 3.83
C ARG A 55 19.25 16.42 2.73
N ILE A 56 20.57 16.31 2.90
CA ILE A 56 21.55 16.71 1.88
C ILE A 56 21.47 15.76 0.67
N LEU A 57 21.41 14.46 0.90
CA LEU A 57 21.24 13.46 -0.17
C LEU A 57 19.90 13.61 -0.90
N GLU A 58 18.83 13.93 -0.20
CA GLU A 58 17.52 14.24 -0.78
C GLU A 58 17.61 15.50 -1.64
N CYS A 59 18.20 16.58 -1.13
CA CYS A 59 18.44 17.79 -1.92
C CYS A 59 19.27 17.50 -3.18
N LEU A 60 20.36 16.73 -3.07
CA LEU A 60 21.18 16.30 -4.20
C LEU A 60 20.44 15.37 -5.15
N TYR A 61 19.53 14.54 -4.66
CA TYR A 61 18.69 13.71 -5.52
C TYR A 61 17.70 14.57 -6.29
N LEU A 62 17.09 15.57 -5.65
CA LEU A 62 16.14 16.48 -6.28
C LEU A 62 16.79 17.40 -7.32
N THR A 63 18.10 17.61 -7.29
CA THR A 63 18.81 18.34 -8.37
C THR A 63 19.03 17.50 -9.62
N LEU A 64 18.85 16.17 -9.57
CA LEU A 64 18.92 15.32 -10.75
C LEU A 64 17.74 15.61 -11.69
N SER A 65 18.00 15.49 -13.00
CA SER A 65 16.96 15.60 -14.01
C SER A 65 15.84 14.58 -13.75
N LYS A 66 14.62 14.92 -14.17
CA LYS A 66 13.46 14.06 -13.99
C LYS A 66 13.68 12.69 -14.63
N GLU A 67 14.29 12.65 -15.81
CA GLU A 67 14.59 11.43 -16.55
C GLU A 67 15.52 10.51 -15.76
N ARG A 68 16.57 11.07 -15.14
CA ARG A 68 17.52 10.29 -14.32
C ARG A 68 16.87 9.73 -13.07
N ARG A 69 16.01 10.51 -12.40
CA ARG A 69 15.26 10.04 -11.23
C ARG A 69 14.32 8.89 -11.60
N MET A 70 13.60 9.02 -12.71
CA MET A 70 12.73 7.96 -13.22
C MET A 70 13.52 6.70 -13.57
N GLU A 71 14.67 6.84 -14.24
CA GLU A 71 15.55 5.71 -14.60
C GLU A 71 16.03 4.96 -13.34
N ILE A 72 16.51 5.68 -12.32
CA ILE A 72 17.01 5.09 -11.08
C ILE A 72 15.86 4.40 -10.32
N GLY A 73 14.73 5.08 -10.16
CA GLY A 73 13.55 4.55 -9.48
C GLY A 73 13.02 3.29 -10.16
N ARG A 74 12.93 3.28 -11.49
CA ARG A 74 12.51 2.12 -12.28
C ARG A 74 13.46 0.95 -12.13
N LYS A 75 14.78 1.18 -12.25
CA LYS A 75 15.79 0.13 -12.02
C LYS A 75 15.70 -0.47 -10.62
N GLN A 76 15.48 0.37 -9.62
CA GLN A 76 15.32 -0.08 -8.24
C GLN A 76 14.04 -0.90 -8.06
N PHE A 77 12.91 -0.39 -8.57
CA PHE A 77 11.63 -1.08 -8.55
C PHE A 77 11.72 -2.45 -9.21
N ASP A 78 12.28 -2.54 -10.41
CA ASP A 78 12.46 -3.79 -11.16
C ASP A 78 13.31 -4.80 -10.38
N SER A 79 14.35 -4.32 -9.69
CA SER A 79 15.25 -5.17 -8.89
C SER A 79 14.64 -5.72 -7.59
N TYR A 80 13.52 -5.16 -7.10
CA TYR A 80 12.94 -5.55 -5.81
C TYR A 80 11.95 -6.71 -5.98
N PHE A 81 11.97 -7.64 -5.02
CA PHE A 81 10.97 -8.71 -4.95
C PHE A 81 9.63 -8.13 -4.49
N LYS A 82 8.56 -8.35 -5.26
CA LYS A 82 7.22 -7.83 -4.93
C LYS A 82 6.33 -8.97 -4.48
N PHE A 83 5.65 -8.77 -3.36
CA PHE A 83 4.71 -9.75 -2.82
C PHE A 83 3.56 -9.07 -2.08
N GLY A 84 2.50 -9.81 -1.89
CA GLY A 84 1.40 -9.43 -1.01
C GLY A 84 0.52 -10.63 -0.74
N PHE A 85 -0.48 -10.44 0.12
CA PHE A 85 -1.39 -11.48 0.52
C PHE A 85 -2.81 -11.11 0.15
N VAL A 86 -3.54 -12.10 -0.33
CA VAL A 86 -5.00 -12.06 -0.49
C VAL A 86 -5.64 -12.97 0.55
N ARG A 87 -6.92 -12.72 0.85
CA ARG A 87 -7.72 -13.55 1.76
C ARG A 87 -8.98 -14.02 1.04
N ASN A 88 -9.60 -15.10 1.55
CA ASN A 88 -10.97 -15.46 1.13
C ASN A 88 -11.88 -14.21 1.16
N PRO A 89 -12.61 -13.91 0.07
CA PRO A 89 -13.44 -12.70 -0.02
C PRO A 89 -14.48 -12.59 1.10
N TRP A 90 -15.15 -13.69 1.46
CA TRP A 90 -16.19 -13.69 2.50
C TRP A 90 -15.60 -13.41 3.88
N ASP A 91 -14.52 -14.10 4.25
CA ASP A 91 -13.83 -13.85 5.52
C ASP A 91 -13.32 -12.42 5.63
N ARG A 92 -12.85 -11.86 4.50
CA ARG A 92 -12.39 -10.48 4.43
C ARG A 92 -13.53 -9.50 4.66
N VAL A 93 -14.70 -9.71 4.05
CA VAL A 93 -15.89 -8.88 4.22
C VAL A 93 -16.40 -8.93 5.66
N VAL A 94 -16.52 -10.11 6.26
CA VAL A 94 -16.87 -10.25 7.69
C VAL A 94 -15.86 -9.52 8.58
N SER A 95 -14.56 -9.69 8.32
CA SER A 95 -13.51 -8.99 9.08
C SER A 95 -13.53 -7.47 8.92
N LEU A 96 -14.05 -6.96 7.79
CA LEU A 96 -14.25 -5.53 7.57
C LEU A 96 -15.49 -5.01 8.30
N TYR A 97 -16.57 -5.80 8.35
CA TYR A 97 -17.82 -5.47 9.03
C TYR A 97 -17.65 -5.40 10.55
N GLU A 98 -16.96 -6.38 11.13
CA GLU A 98 -16.70 -6.50 12.59
C GLU A 98 -15.53 -5.63 13.08
N ARG A 99 -14.97 -4.76 12.24
CA ARG A 99 -13.81 -3.96 12.59
C ARG A 99 -14.18 -2.84 13.58
N THR A 100 -13.41 -2.73 14.65
CA THR A 100 -13.56 -1.70 15.70
C THR A 100 -12.63 -0.49 15.53
N GLU A 101 -11.54 -0.61 14.77
CA GLU A 101 -10.47 0.39 14.65
C GLU A 101 -10.82 1.63 13.78
N ALA A 102 -12.04 1.72 13.25
CA ALA A 102 -12.52 2.85 12.45
C ALA A 102 -14.04 3.02 12.61
N LEU A 103 -14.76 3.33 11.53
CA LEU A 103 -16.21 3.34 11.53
C LEU A 103 -16.74 1.92 11.75
N GLN A 104 -17.38 1.69 12.89
CA GLN A 104 -18.10 0.45 13.16
C GLN A 104 -19.32 0.39 12.25
N MET A 105 -19.21 -0.36 11.16
CA MET A 105 -20.31 -0.49 10.19
C MET A 105 -21.50 -1.24 10.79
N ARG A 106 -21.24 -2.14 11.75
CA ARG A 106 -22.27 -2.88 12.48
C ARG A 106 -23.25 -1.99 13.24
N GLU A 107 -22.81 -0.83 13.71
CA GLU A 107 -23.69 0.16 14.37
C GLU A 107 -24.48 1.02 13.37
N LYS A 108 -24.09 1.01 12.09
CA LYS A 108 -24.64 1.88 11.06
C LYS A 108 -25.56 1.18 10.07
N MET A 109 -25.30 -0.10 9.78
CA MET A 109 -26.02 -0.87 8.78
C MET A 109 -25.96 -2.37 9.08
N THR A 110 -26.91 -3.10 8.51
CA THR A 110 -26.94 -4.57 8.53
C THR A 110 -25.80 -5.16 7.70
N PHE A 111 -25.51 -6.45 7.89
CA PHE A 111 -24.49 -7.13 7.12
C PHE A 111 -24.84 -7.19 5.61
N ASP A 112 -26.12 -7.40 5.27
CA ASP A 112 -26.57 -7.44 3.87
C ASP A 112 -26.41 -6.08 3.17
N GLU A 113 -26.76 -4.98 3.85
CA GLU A 113 -26.51 -3.63 3.35
C GLU A 113 -25.01 -3.38 3.16
N PHE A 114 -24.19 -3.86 4.09
CA PHE A 114 -22.73 -3.76 4.00
C PHE A 114 -22.15 -4.53 2.81
N VAL A 115 -22.62 -5.75 2.54
CA VAL A 115 -22.18 -6.56 1.39
C VAL A 115 -22.49 -5.87 0.07
N ASN A 116 -23.63 -5.17 -0.03
CA ASN A 116 -23.97 -4.38 -1.21
C ASN A 116 -23.11 -3.11 -1.31
N TRP A 117 -22.83 -2.45 -0.19
CA TRP A 117 -22.02 -1.22 -0.15
C TRP A 117 -20.54 -1.45 -0.45
N ILE A 118 -19.94 -2.52 0.11
CA ILE A 118 -18.50 -2.78 0.02
C ILE A 118 -18.04 -3.09 -1.41
N GLN A 119 -18.95 -3.40 -2.34
CA GLN A 119 -18.61 -3.58 -3.76
C GLN A 119 -18.03 -2.31 -4.40
N TYR A 120 -18.32 -1.14 -3.82
CA TYR A 120 -17.86 0.17 -4.29
C TYR A 120 -16.64 0.70 -3.53
N SER A 121 -16.12 -0.05 -2.55
CA SER A 121 -15.01 0.41 -1.71
C SER A 121 -14.02 -0.71 -1.38
N SER A 122 -12.72 -0.42 -1.50
CA SER A 122 -11.68 -1.40 -1.19
C SER A 122 -11.47 -1.62 0.32
N SER A 123 -11.96 -0.73 1.18
CA SER A 123 -11.77 -0.77 2.63
C SER A 123 -12.72 0.19 3.35
N THR A 124 -13.05 -0.08 4.61
CA THR A 124 -13.86 0.79 5.49
C THR A 124 -13.12 2.04 6.00
N CYS A 125 -12.13 2.55 5.25
CA CYS A 125 -11.34 3.72 5.62
C CYS A 125 -11.87 4.99 4.94
N VAL A 126 -11.69 6.15 5.59
CA VAL A 126 -12.11 7.49 5.11
C VAL A 126 -11.56 7.83 3.71
N HIS A 127 -10.43 7.23 3.31
CA HIS A 127 -9.82 7.35 1.98
C HIS A 127 -9.63 5.97 1.34
N SER A 128 -10.71 5.30 0.95
CA SER A 128 -10.61 4.02 0.25
C SER A 128 -10.29 4.22 -1.23
N SER A 129 -9.23 3.59 -1.73
CA SER A 129 -8.97 3.50 -3.17
C SER A 129 -10.11 2.71 -3.86
N PRO A 130 -10.47 3.02 -5.12
CA PRO A 130 -11.58 2.39 -5.83
C PRO A 130 -11.19 1.01 -6.41
N HIS A 131 -10.54 0.16 -5.61
CA HIS A 131 -10.21 -1.22 -6.00
C HIS A 131 -11.36 -2.15 -5.64
N ARG A 132 -11.92 -2.83 -6.64
CA ARG A 132 -13.04 -3.77 -6.44
C ARG A 132 -12.52 -5.14 -6.02
N TYR A 133 -11.49 -5.62 -6.68
CA TYR A 133 -10.88 -6.92 -6.41
C TYR A 133 -9.55 -6.76 -5.68
N GLN A 134 -9.17 -7.79 -4.91
CA GLN A 134 -7.87 -7.83 -4.26
C GLN A 134 -6.72 -7.92 -5.28
N LEU A 135 -6.98 -8.46 -6.47
CA LEU A 135 -6.01 -8.56 -7.55
C LEU A 135 -5.67 -7.19 -8.16
N ASP A 136 -6.58 -6.23 -8.13
CA ASP A 136 -6.39 -4.87 -8.66
C ASP A 136 -5.20 -4.13 -7.99
N TRP A 137 -4.77 -4.60 -6.83
CA TRP A 137 -3.64 -4.05 -6.09
C TRP A 137 -2.29 -4.45 -6.69
N PHE A 138 -2.26 -5.54 -7.46
CA PHE A 138 -1.05 -6.17 -7.99
C PHE A 138 -0.86 -5.95 -9.49
N VAL A 139 -1.87 -5.40 -10.17
CA VAL A 139 -1.84 -5.15 -11.60
C VAL A 139 -1.70 -3.65 -11.88
N ASP A 140 -1.13 -3.34 -13.02
CA ASP A 140 -1.22 -1.99 -13.57
C ASP A 140 -2.67 -1.76 -14.05
N PRO A 141 -3.27 -0.59 -13.77
CA PRO A 141 -4.61 -0.25 -14.24
C PRO A 141 -4.71 -0.10 -15.75
#